data_AF-A0A4C1ZZ73-F1
#
_entry.id   AF-A0A4C1ZZ73-F1
#
_cell.length_a   1.000
_cell.length_b   1.000
_cell.length_c   1.000
_cell.angle_alpha   90.00
_cell.angle_beta   90.00
_cell.angle_gamma   90.00
#
_symmetry.space_group_name_H-M   'P 1'
#
loop_
_entity.id
_entity.type
_entity.pdbx_description
1 polymer ?
#
loop_
_entity_poly.entity_id
_entity_poly.type
_entity_poly.pdbx_seq_one_letter_code
_entity_poly.pdbx_strand_id
1 'polypeptide(L)'
;MDQDRGYNNYYSSRNSRQYEESSNWRRGNVNWDSQWPTDRYSNSDYYGYTRSDTPFNNYNQSSARYEEDYSRNSYELDPRTMEFDRLVELLHPKFMSEYLNKILTFLKSNNTEICFPHIAPYKEAFLVRIASDHKNLECPAFDETCQNISRSIRDFLYKNSKLFVWSHSYESGKITKNTADTASSPNVILKSSSSDAIDKDSKHKQSRLKKKQIELVSTDFKIQAMKTILDFIKDDSRSLLQYPDLSEVQANFLYTLLSCYDKPEDGAEKSLLLTPLVEALKIYSLKYQFRINKDTNDEDCRFITLEKTLKGKSSENNFNDSLKSPSPSIMDYQDLDDWNTDVENSDATDHRSDGVPDFGGKLNKNQRKLRYLFDQVTTDFKMTVLQKSLDYIEDNSRSSVQFLNLTIHESRFLKCLNSFPLSKKSYFLIEKQCVPLIMKLRRVLEP
;
A
#
# COMPACT_ATOMS: atom_id res chain seq x y z
N MET A 1 -21.07 -63.06 -22.59
CA MET A 1 -21.06 -64.52 -22.44
C MET A 1 -20.37 -64.83 -21.12
N ASP A 2 -20.89 -64.43 -19.96
CA ASP A 2 -22.25 -64.54 -19.35
C ASP A 2 -22.20 -65.65 -18.27
N GLN A 3 -22.39 -65.30 -16.99
CA GLN A 3 -23.63 -65.51 -16.18
C GLN A 3 -23.86 -67.01 -15.85
N ASP A 4 -24.14 -67.47 -14.62
CA ASP A 4 -24.86 -66.87 -13.48
C ASP A 4 -24.32 -67.40 -12.11
N ARG A 5 -24.23 -66.58 -11.04
CA ARG A 5 -25.14 -66.35 -9.87
C ARG A 5 -25.29 -67.46 -8.79
N GLY A 6 -25.28 -67.00 -7.53
CA GLY A 6 -25.75 -67.70 -6.32
C GLY A 6 -24.75 -67.60 -5.15
N TYR A 7 -25.13 -67.42 -3.88
CA TYR A 7 -26.43 -67.08 -3.28
C TYR A 7 -26.23 -66.34 -1.91
N ASN A 8 -27.31 -65.89 -1.29
CA ASN A 8 -27.35 -65.01 -0.09
C ASN A 8 -26.72 -65.57 1.21
N ASN A 9 -26.27 -64.67 2.09
CA ASN A 9 -26.71 -64.52 3.50
C ASN A 9 -26.15 -63.19 4.08
N TYR A 10 -26.94 -62.22 4.56
CA TYR A 10 -27.69 -62.18 5.84
C TYR A 10 -26.84 -62.44 7.09
N TYR A 11 -26.52 -61.36 7.83
CA TYR A 11 -26.83 -61.27 9.27
C TYR A 11 -26.92 -59.80 9.72
N SER A 12 -27.84 -59.50 10.63
CA SER A 12 -27.96 -58.18 11.28
C SER A 12 -27.37 -58.20 12.68
N SER A 13 -26.83 -57.07 13.12
CA SER A 13 -26.65 -56.77 14.54
C SER A 13 -26.99 -55.31 14.84
N ARG A 14 -28.25 -55.06 15.19
CA ARG A 14 -28.60 -53.89 16.03
C ARG A 14 -27.91 -54.07 17.39
N ASN A 15 -27.54 -52.98 18.03
CA ASN A 15 -27.60 -52.94 19.48
C ASN A 15 -28.14 -51.58 19.95
N SER A 16 -29.05 -51.60 20.92
CA SER A 16 -29.73 -50.39 21.41
C SER A 16 -30.09 -50.58 22.88
N ARG A 17 -29.56 -49.70 23.74
CA ARG A 17 -30.01 -49.34 25.10
C ARG A 17 -29.28 -48.02 25.42
N GLN A 18 -29.93 -46.87 25.64
CA GLN A 18 -31.02 -46.48 26.56
C GLN A 18 -30.59 -46.33 28.03
N TYR A 19 -30.59 -45.06 28.46
CA TYR A 19 -30.73 -44.53 29.83
C TYR A 19 -29.67 -44.98 30.86
N GLU A 20 -29.39 -44.23 31.95
CA GLU A 20 -30.17 -43.17 32.61
C GLU A 20 -29.22 -42.14 33.30
N GLU A 21 -29.65 -40.89 33.45
CA GLU A 21 -29.37 -39.91 34.56
C GLU A 21 -27.95 -39.72 35.19
N SER A 22 -27.59 -38.65 35.93
CA SER A 22 -28.03 -37.24 36.05
C SER A 22 -27.05 -36.48 36.95
N SER A 23 -26.53 -35.29 36.57
CA SER A 23 -26.17 -34.24 37.56
C SER A 23 -25.75 -32.89 36.96
N ASN A 24 -26.52 -31.87 37.35
CA ASN A 24 -26.29 -30.43 37.27
C ASN A 24 -24.83 -29.93 37.41
N TRP A 25 -24.41 -29.02 36.51
CA TRP A 25 -23.60 -27.84 36.86
C TRP A 25 -24.12 -26.59 36.13
N ARG A 26 -23.91 -25.41 36.74
CA ARG A 26 -24.72 -24.20 36.49
C ARG A 26 -24.25 -23.36 35.30
N ARG A 27 -25.19 -22.78 34.55
CA ARG A 27 -24.95 -21.55 33.79
C ARG A 27 -24.96 -20.35 34.75
N GLY A 28 -23.97 -19.46 34.64
CA GLY A 28 -24.00 -18.16 35.29
C GLY A 28 -24.51 -17.08 34.34
N ASN A 29 -25.71 -16.55 34.60
CA ASN A 29 -26.13 -15.28 34.02
C ASN A 29 -25.42 -14.15 34.77
N VAL A 30 -24.85 -13.18 34.05
CA VAL A 30 -24.45 -11.88 34.60
C VAL A 30 -25.37 -10.85 33.96
N ASN A 31 -26.27 -10.29 34.75
CA ASN A 31 -27.29 -9.33 34.31
C ASN A 31 -26.87 -7.93 34.75
N TRP A 32 -26.63 -7.03 33.79
CA TRP A 32 -26.19 -5.65 34.06
C TRP A 32 -27.38 -4.68 34.02
N ASP A 33 -28.29 -4.82 34.98
CA ASP A 33 -29.28 -3.79 35.30
C ASP A 33 -28.63 -2.71 36.19
N SER A 34 -28.40 -1.53 35.61
CA SER A 34 -27.98 -0.33 36.35
C SER A 34 -29.02 0.78 36.13
N GLN A 35 -30.03 0.79 37.00
CA GLN A 35 -31.07 1.81 37.02
C GLN A 35 -30.51 3.15 37.50
N TRP A 36 -30.78 4.24 36.78
CA TRP A 36 -30.51 5.58 37.26
C TRP A 36 -31.63 6.02 38.22
N PRO A 37 -31.33 6.56 39.42
CA PRO A 37 -32.34 6.94 40.39
C PRO A 37 -33.07 8.23 39.96
N THR A 38 -34.41 8.22 40.06
CA THR A 38 -35.25 9.38 39.74
C THR A 38 -36.16 9.77 40.90
N ASP A 39 -35.83 10.85 41.59
CA ASP A 39 -36.70 11.65 42.48
C ASP A 39 -36.29 13.14 42.31
N ARG A 40 -37.17 14.16 42.19
CA ARG A 40 -38.30 14.62 43.04
C ARG A 40 -37.78 15.10 44.42
N TYR A 41 -38.12 16.27 44.99
CA TYR A 41 -39.10 17.37 44.78
C TYR A 41 -38.56 18.65 45.49
N SER A 42 -39.03 19.91 45.38
CA SER A 42 -40.12 20.61 44.67
C SER A 42 -39.83 22.15 44.62
N ASN A 43 -40.70 22.93 43.94
CA ASN A 43 -40.93 24.39 44.07
C ASN A 43 -39.79 25.35 43.63
N SER A 44 -40.03 26.60 43.20
CA SER A 44 -41.19 27.35 42.62
C SER A 44 -40.62 28.68 42.02
N ASP A 45 -41.31 29.66 41.40
CA ASP A 45 -42.72 30.02 41.16
C ASP A 45 -42.84 30.56 39.71
N TYR A 46 -43.96 30.38 38.98
CA TYR A 46 -45.24 31.12 39.05
C TYR A 46 -45.21 32.61 38.62
N TYR A 47 -44.84 32.87 37.36
CA TYR A 47 -45.46 33.89 36.51
C TYR A 47 -45.62 33.31 35.08
N GLY A 48 -46.64 33.64 34.28
CA GLY A 48 -47.74 34.57 34.56
C GLY A 48 -48.12 35.44 33.35
N TYR A 49 -48.19 34.87 32.13
CA TYR A 49 -48.56 35.62 30.92
C TYR A 49 -49.72 34.99 30.15
N THR A 50 -50.56 35.86 29.59
CA THR A 50 -51.88 35.56 29.03
C THR A 50 -51.84 35.06 27.60
N ARG A 51 -52.72 34.12 27.26
CA ARG A 51 -53.12 33.89 25.86
C ARG A 51 -53.78 35.14 25.28
N SER A 52 -53.44 35.46 24.04
CA SER A 52 -54.21 36.33 23.15
C SER A 52 -54.33 35.64 21.80
N ASP A 53 -55.55 35.29 21.39
CA ASP A 53 -55.77 34.55 20.15
C ASP A 53 -55.58 35.46 18.92
N THR A 54 -54.76 35.01 17.97
CA THR A 54 -54.61 35.64 16.64
C THR A 54 -54.74 34.56 15.56
N PRO A 55 -55.44 34.84 14.45
CA PRO A 55 -55.88 33.80 13.52
C PRO A 55 -54.75 33.23 12.64
N PHE A 56 -55.02 32.02 12.10
CA PHE A 56 -54.23 31.35 11.06
C PHE A 56 -53.81 32.31 9.94
N ASN A 57 -52.51 32.35 9.62
CA ASN A 57 -52.04 32.91 8.36
C ASN A 57 -50.72 32.29 7.88
N ASN A 58 -50.50 32.31 6.57
CA ASN A 58 -49.52 31.50 5.85
C ASN A 58 -48.06 31.58 6.36
N TYR A 59 -47.56 30.49 6.94
CA TYR A 59 -46.13 30.21 7.15
C TYR A 59 -45.71 28.95 6.39
N ASN A 60 -45.59 29.03 5.06
CA ASN A 60 -45.03 27.91 4.27
C ASN A 60 -44.40 28.28 2.92
N GLN A 61 -43.92 29.53 2.75
CA GLN A 61 -43.19 29.96 1.53
C GLN A 61 -41.90 30.75 1.80
N SER A 62 -41.70 31.27 3.02
CA SER A 62 -40.52 32.09 3.36
C SER A 62 -39.26 31.29 3.70
N SER A 63 -39.39 30.02 4.13
CA SER A 63 -38.24 29.20 4.56
C SER A 63 -37.39 28.74 3.37
N ALA A 64 -38.03 28.36 2.26
CA ALA A 64 -37.35 27.79 1.09
C ALA A 64 -36.32 28.74 0.45
N ARG A 65 -36.55 30.06 0.52
CA ARG A 65 -35.62 31.07 -0.04
C ARG A 65 -34.37 31.32 0.80
N TYR A 66 -34.36 30.97 2.09
CA TYR A 66 -33.17 31.12 2.92
C TYR A 66 -32.21 29.92 2.83
N GLU A 67 -32.69 28.74 2.42
CA GLU A 67 -31.85 27.55 2.21
C GLU A 67 -31.15 27.55 0.84
N GLU A 68 -31.77 28.13 -0.20
CA GLU A 68 -31.13 28.28 -1.53
C GLU A 68 -29.86 29.14 -1.47
N ASP A 69 -29.88 30.30 -0.80
CA ASP A 69 -28.73 31.21 -0.77
C ASP A 69 -27.56 30.66 0.08
N TYR A 70 -27.83 29.92 1.16
CA TYR A 70 -26.78 29.22 1.92
C TYR A 70 -26.16 28.04 1.15
N SER A 71 -26.95 27.35 0.32
CA SER A 71 -26.45 26.22 -0.50
C SER A 71 -25.65 26.66 -1.72
N ARG A 72 -25.71 27.95 -2.10
CA ARG A 72 -25.12 28.45 -3.37
C ARG A 72 -23.70 28.99 -3.24
N ASN A 73 -23.28 29.35 -2.03
CA ASN A 73 -21.97 29.94 -1.72
C ASN A 73 -21.07 29.01 -0.88
N SER A 74 -21.35 27.71 -0.82
CA SER A 74 -20.38 26.70 -0.38
C SER A 74 -19.30 26.50 -1.45
N TYR A 75 -18.49 27.53 -1.70
CA TYR A 75 -17.26 27.43 -2.47
C TYR A 75 -16.36 26.41 -1.78
N GLU A 76 -16.25 25.22 -2.36
CA GLU A 76 -15.41 24.14 -1.83
C GLU A 76 -13.96 24.61 -1.85
N LEU A 77 -13.44 24.93 -0.65
CA LEU A 77 -12.16 25.62 -0.47
C LEU A 77 -11.00 24.67 -0.78
N ASP A 78 -10.61 24.60 -2.05
CA ASP A 78 -9.46 23.82 -2.49
C ASP A 78 -8.19 24.21 -1.69
N PRO A 79 -7.61 23.29 -0.90
CA PRO A 79 -6.45 23.59 -0.08
C PRO A 79 -5.21 23.96 -0.89
N ARG A 80 -5.16 23.58 -2.18
CA ARG A 80 -4.01 23.82 -3.06
C ARG A 80 -3.95 25.28 -3.51
N THR A 81 -5.09 25.90 -3.78
CA THR A 81 -5.19 27.32 -4.19
C THR A 81 -5.28 28.29 -3.02
N MET A 82 -5.69 27.85 -1.83
CA MET A 82 -5.78 28.67 -0.60
C MET A 82 -4.47 29.40 -0.23
N GLU A 83 -4.61 30.57 0.39
CA GLU A 83 -3.51 31.32 1.02
C GLU A 83 -2.99 30.62 2.29
N PHE A 84 -1.68 30.70 2.56
CA PHE A 84 -1.06 29.89 3.60
C PHE A 84 -1.53 30.23 5.02
N ASP A 85 -1.69 31.51 5.35
CA ASP A 85 -2.13 31.92 6.69
C ASP A 85 -3.54 31.37 7.01
N ARG A 86 -4.46 31.42 6.04
CA ARG A 86 -5.81 30.86 6.18
C ARG A 86 -5.82 29.32 6.22
N LEU A 87 -4.85 28.68 5.57
CA LEU A 87 -4.64 27.23 5.68
C LEU A 87 -4.12 26.84 7.09
N VAL A 88 -3.30 27.70 7.71
CA VAL A 88 -2.84 27.55 9.10
C VAL A 88 -3.99 27.75 10.09
N GLU A 89 -4.86 28.76 9.89
CA GLU A 89 -6.06 28.98 10.73
C GLU A 89 -7.02 27.78 10.76
N LEU A 90 -7.13 27.03 9.65
CA LEU A 90 -7.98 25.84 9.54
C LEU A 90 -7.34 24.56 10.14
N LEU A 91 -6.06 24.60 10.52
CA LEU A 91 -5.34 23.44 11.06
C LEU A 91 -5.20 23.52 12.57
N HIS A 92 -5.61 22.45 13.27
CA HIS A 92 -5.50 22.38 14.73
C HIS A 92 -4.00 22.43 15.16
N PRO A 93 -3.56 23.35 16.05
CA PRO A 93 -2.14 23.61 16.35
C PRO A 93 -1.30 22.39 16.70
N LYS A 94 -1.87 21.43 17.44
CA LYS A 94 -1.20 20.15 17.76
C LYS A 94 -0.70 19.39 16.53
N PHE A 95 -1.45 19.37 15.42
CA PHE A 95 -0.97 18.72 14.20
C PHE A 95 0.20 19.51 13.60
N MET A 96 0.11 20.84 13.55
CA MET A 96 1.18 21.67 12.99
C MET A 96 2.49 21.47 13.77
N SER A 97 2.46 21.47 15.10
CA SER A 97 3.65 21.21 15.92
C SER A 97 4.17 19.78 15.80
N GLU A 98 3.31 18.76 15.63
CA GLU A 98 3.74 17.39 15.33
C GLU A 98 4.46 17.28 13.97
N TYR A 99 3.91 17.89 12.91
CA TYR A 99 4.51 17.87 11.57
C TYR A 99 5.80 18.69 11.49
N LEU A 100 5.84 19.89 12.10
CA LEU A 100 7.04 20.72 12.18
C LEU A 100 8.15 20.00 12.98
N ASN A 101 7.83 19.31 14.08
CA ASN A 101 8.82 18.51 14.81
C ASN A 101 9.33 17.33 13.97
N LYS A 102 8.48 16.66 13.17
CA LYS A 102 8.94 15.62 12.24
C LYS A 102 9.93 16.17 11.20
N ILE A 103 9.66 17.34 10.62
CA ILE A 103 10.59 18.04 9.72
C ILE A 103 11.91 18.37 10.43
N LEU A 104 11.85 18.96 11.63
CA LEU A 104 13.04 19.35 12.38
C LEU A 104 13.90 18.14 12.82
N THR A 105 13.27 17.00 13.11
CA THR A 105 13.96 15.73 13.40
C THR A 105 14.59 15.14 12.15
N PHE A 106 13.86 15.13 11.02
CA PHE A 106 14.38 14.70 9.71
C PHE A 106 15.63 15.51 9.30
N LEU A 107 15.56 16.84 9.35
CA LEU A 107 16.69 17.72 9.03
C LEU A 107 17.92 17.51 9.93
N LYS A 108 17.73 16.98 11.15
CA LYS A 108 18.83 16.65 12.08
C LYS A 108 19.36 15.22 11.96
N SER A 109 18.72 14.37 11.14
CA SER A 109 19.16 13.00 10.86
C SER A 109 19.96 12.94 9.57
N ASN A 110 20.56 11.78 9.27
CA ASN A 110 21.26 11.53 8.01
C ASN A 110 20.31 11.11 6.86
N ASN A 111 19.00 11.09 7.10
CA ASN A 111 18.01 10.57 6.15
C ASN A 111 17.92 11.47 4.90
N THR A 112 17.81 10.85 3.72
CA THR A 112 17.64 11.58 2.45
C THR A 112 16.20 12.00 2.16
N GLU A 113 15.21 11.34 2.78
CA GLU A 113 13.79 11.56 2.55
C GLU A 113 12.94 11.36 3.82
N ILE A 114 11.74 11.96 3.82
CA ILE A 114 10.70 11.74 4.83
C ILE A 114 9.34 11.61 4.13
N CYS A 115 8.66 10.51 4.40
CA CYS A 115 7.38 10.16 3.78
C CYS A 115 6.20 10.48 4.70
N PHE A 116 5.08 10.92 4.10
CA PHE A 116 3.84 11.24 4.81
C PHE A 116 2.65 10.51 4.15
N PRO A 117 2.58 9.18 4.27
CA PRO A 117 1.53 8.38 3.62
C PRO A 117 0.13 8.76 4.12
N HIS A 118 -0.85 8.68 3.21
CA HIS A 118 -2.28 8.92 3.45
C HIS A 118 -2.61 10.26 4.16
N ILE A 119 -1.81 11.30 3.90
CA ILE A 119 -2.00 12.63 4.46
C ILE A 119 -3.25 13.33 3.88
N ALA A 120 -4.07 13.93 4.74
CA ALA A 120 -5.28 14.63 4.31
C ALA A 120 -4.96 15.92 3.52
N PRO A 121 -5.74 16.31 2.48
CA PRO A 121 -5.38 17.38 1.55
C PRO A 121 -4.97 18.73 2.16
N TYR A 122 -5.62 19.18 3.25
CA TYR A 122 -5.24 20.41 3.95
C TYR A 122 -3.86 20.30 4.63
N LYS A 123 -3.53 19.12 5.17
CA LYS A 123 -2.22 18.81 5.77
C LYS A 123 -1.15 18.62 4.68
N GLU A 124 -1.51 18.02 3.55
CA GLU A 124 -0.66 17.91 2.35
C GLU A 124 -0.25 19.30 1.86
N ALA A 125 -1.23 20.17 1.57
CA ALA A 125 -0.98 21.53 1.11
C ALA A 125 -0.11 22.34 2.08
N PHE A 126 -0.30 22.18 3.39
CA PHE A 126 0.51 22.82 4.42
C PHE A 126 1.99 22.41 4.34
N LEU A 127 2.28 21.10 4.30
CA LEU A 127 3.64 20.60 4.13
C LEU A 127 4.27 21.03 2.80
N VAL A 128 3.49 20.94 1.71
CA VAL A 128 3.91 21.32 0.36
C VAL A 128 4.26 22.80 0.30
N ARG A 129 3.48 23.69 0.92
CA ARG A 129 3.74 25.14 0.97
C ARG A 129 5.00 25.45 1.80
N ILE A 130 5.21 24.80 2.95
CA ILE A 130 6.45 24.95 3.74
C ILE A 130 7.68 24.48 2.95
N ALA A 131 7.60 23.32 2.29
CA ALA A 131 8.67 22.80 1.43
C ALA A 131 8.85 23.61 0.13
N SER A 132 7.89 24.46 -0.23
CA SER A 132 7.88 25.27 -1.45
C SER A 132 8.48 26.66 -1.25
N ASP A 133 8.22 27.30 -0.11
CA ASP A 133 8.82 28.56 0.32
C ASP A 133 9.02 28.54 1.83
N HIS A 134 10.27 28.67 2.26
CA HIS A 134 10.66 28.67 3.66
C HIS A 134 10.17 29.91 4.42
N LYS A 135 9.71 30.97 3.74
CA LYS A 135 9.02 32.11 4.38
C LYS A 135 7.71 31.70 5.06
N ASN A 136 7.09 30.59 4.65
CA ASN A 136 5.91 30.05 5.33
C ASN A 136 6.23 29.58 6.77
N LEU A 137 7.51 29.41 7.13
CA LEU A 137 7.97 29.21 8.52
C LEU A 137 7.92 30.49 9.37
N GLU A 138 7.60 31.64 8.77
CA GLU A 138 7.45 32.95 9.42
C GLU A 138 5.98 33.36 9.58
N CYS A 139 5.03 32.46 9.26
CA CYS A 139 3.59 32.69 9.35
C CYS A 139 3.17 33.18 10.76
N PRO A 140 2.47 34.34 10.85
CA PRO A 140 2.08 34.93 12.14
C PRO A 140 0.93 34.19 12.83
N ALA A 141 0.17 33.37 12.10
CA ALA A 141 -0.93 32.56 12.64
C ALA A 141 -0.46 31.29 13.39
N PHE A 142 0.84 31.00 13.42
CA PHE A 142 1.41 29.94 14.25
C PHE A 142 1.34 30.27 15.75
N ASP A 143 1.03 29.27 16.57
CA ASP A 143 1.20 29.36 18.04
C ASP A 143 2.68 29.44 18.44
N GLU A 144 2.96 29.83 19.68
CA GLU A 144 4.33 29.99 20.20
C GLU A 144 5.17 28.70 20.01
N THR A 145 4.54 27.53 20.18
CA THR A 145 5.17 26.22 19.94
C THR A 145 5.64 26.09 18.49
N CYS A 146 4.75 26.30 17.53
CA CYS A 146 5.05 26.22 16.10
C CYS A 146 6.06 27.28 15.68
N GLN A 147 5.95 28.52 16.16
CA GLN A 147 6.93 29.58 15.89
C GLN A 147 8.36 29.19 16.35
N ASN A 148 8.49 28.59 17.53
CA ASN A 148 9.79 28.16 18.07
C ASN A 148 10.41 26.99 17.27
N ILE A 149 9.59 26.03 16.82
CA ILE A 149 10.04 24.93 15.95
C ILE A 149 10.40 25.47 14.56
N SER A 150 9.56 26.31 13.96
CA SER A 150 9.76 26.91 12.63
C SER A 150 11.00 27.82 12.57
N ARG A 151 11.32 28.54 13.65
CA ARG A 151 12.60 29.25 13.80
C ARG A 151 13.78 28.27 13.76
N SER A 152 13.71 27.20 14.55
CA SER A 152 14.75 26.15 14.59
C SER A 152 14.98 25.45 13.24
N ILE A 153 13.91 25.26 12.44
CA ILE A 153 13.99 24.74 11.06
C ILE A 153 14.72 25.75 10.16
N ARG A 154 14.27 27.01 10.16
CA ARG A 154 14.84 28.09 9.34
C ARG A 154 16.32 28.34 9.64
N ASP A 155 16.71 28.35 10.91
CA ASP A 155 18.11 28.48 11.34
C ASP A 155 18.98 27.32 10.81
N PHE A 156 18.44 26.09 10.82
CA PHE A 156 19.10 24.92 10.27
C PHE A 156 19.26 24.99 8.74
N LEU A 157 18.21 25.39 8.02
CA LEU A 157 18.27 25.58 6.56
C LEU A 157 19.32 26.65 6.20
N TYR A 158 19.29 27.80 6.88
CA TYR A 158 20.19 28.91 6.59
C TYR A 158 21.65 28.50 6.78
N LYS A 159 21.96 27.86 7.92
CA LYS A 159 23.29 27.36 8.25
C LYS A 159 23.83 26.34 7.24
N ASN A 160 22.96 25.47 6.71
CA ASN A 160 23.35 24.39 5.81
C ASN A 160 22.91 24.61 4.34
N SER A 161 22.60 25.84 3.96
CA SER A 161 22.04 26.26 2.66
C SER A 161 22.92 25.92 1.43
N LYS A 162 24.19 25.59 1.64
CA LYS A 162 25.14 25.14 0.60
C LYS A 162 25.21 23.61 0.44
N LEU A 163 24.59 22.86 1.36
CA LEU A 163 24.69 21.40 1.47
C LEU A 163 23.38 20.70 1.12
N PHE A 164 22.23 21.30 1.49
CA PHE A 164 20.91 20.72 1.27
C PHE A 164 20.10 21.52 0.24
N VAL A 165 19.33 20.80 -0.58
CA VAL A 165 18.27 21.36 -1.43
C VAL A 165 16.96 20.75 -0.95
N TRP A 166 16.11 21.55 -0.32
CA TRP A 166 14.75 21.09 0.02
C TRP A 166 13.92 21.06 -1.27
N SER A 167 13.37 19.89 -1.58
CA SER A 167 12.33 19.71 -2.60
C SER A 167 11.26 18.76 -2.06
N HIS A 168 10.04 18.86 -2.59
CA HIS A 168 8.99 17.86 -2.37
C HIS A 168 8.68 17.12 -3.68
N SER A 169 8.15 15.91 -3.56
CA SER A 169 7.72 15.09 -4.70
C SER A 169 6.58 14.18 -4.28
N TYR A 170 5.61 13.99 -5.17
CA TYR A 170 4.59 12.98 -5.01
C TYR A 170 5.13 11.61 -5.46
N GLU A 171 4.55 10.54 -4.92
CA GLU A 171 4.96 9.13 -5.09
C GLU A 171 5.10 8.68 -6.56
N SER A 172 4.38 9.35 -7.47
CA SER A 172 4.52 9.23 -8.93
C SER A 172 5.86 9.72 -9.52
N GLY A 173 6.84 10.08 -8.69
CA GLY A 173 8.16 10.56 -9.10
C GLY A 173 8.18 11.97 -9.68
N LYS A 174 7.05 12.69 -9.63
CA LYS A 174 6.94 14.09 -10.05
C LYS A 174 7.52 15.00 -8.97
N ILE A 175 8.80 15.34 -9.11
CA ILE A 175 9.49 16.33 -8.27
C ILE A 175 9.06 17.74 -8.70
N THR A 176 8.28 18.42 -7.86
CA THR A 176 7.93 19.83 -8.05
C THR A 176 9.14 20.68 -7.68
N LYS A 177 9.99 20.98 -8.67
CA LYS A 177 11.14 21.86 -8.49
C LYS A 177 10.72 23.31 -8.49
N ASN A 178 10.61 23.90 -7.31
CA ASN A 178 10.59 25.36 -7.18
C ASN A 178 12.01 25.89 -7.42
N THR A 179 12.25 26.42 -8.61
CA THR A 179 13.46 27.21 -8.90
C THR A 179 13.35 28.55 -8.20
N ALA A 180 13.92 28.64 -7.00
CA ALA A 180 14.19 29.91 -6.33
C ALA A 180 15.32 30.65 -7.08
N ASP A 181 14.97 31.33 -8.17
CA ASP A 181 15.93 32.04 -9.02
C ASP A 181 16.55 33.24 -8.28
N THR A 182 17.73 33.03 -7.70
CA THR A 182 18.56 34.12 -7.16
C THR A 182 19.12 34.96 -8.31
N ALA A 183 18.48 36.08 -8.60
CA ALA A 183 18.80 36.94 -9.73
C ALA A 183 20.20 37.58 -9.64
N SER A 184 20.96 37.52 -10.74
CA SER A 184 22.07 38.46 -10.97
C SER A 184 22.34 38.70 -12.48
N SER A 185 22.23 39.98 -12.87
CA SER A 185 22.51 40.57 -14.20
C SER A 185 21.64 40.21 -15.41
N PRO A 186 21.52 41.12 -16.42
CA PRO A 186 20.45 41.08 -17.43
C PRO A 186 20.92 40.85 -18.88
N ASN A 187 19.94 40.83 -19.79
CA ASN A 187 20.03 40.89 -21.25
C ASN A 187 20.57 39.64 -21.98
N VAL A 188 19.67 38.85 -22.58
CA VAL A 188 19.41 38.88 -24.04
C VAL A 188 17.92 38.58 -24.26
N ILE A 189 17.28 39.28 -25.19
CA ILE A 189 15.92 38.99 -25.69
C ILE A 189 16.07 38.21 -27.00
N LEU A 190 15.40 37.05 -27.15
CA LEU A 190 14.54 36.70 -28.32
C LEU A 190 14.11 35.22 -28.38
N LYS A 191 12.84 35.04 -28.80
CA LYS A 191 12.23 33.90 -29.52
C LYS A 191 11.97 32.58 -28.77
N SER A 192 10.68 32.38 -28.55
CA SER A 192 9.95 31.14 -28.28
C SER A 192 9.95 30.10 -29.41
N SER A 193 9.91 28.81 -29.08
CA SER A 193 9.29 27.77 -29.92
C SER A 193 8.90 26.52 -29.12
N SER A 194 7.65 26.06 -29.31
CA SER A 194 7.11 24.70 -29.07
C SER A 194 7.56 23.90 -27.83
N SER A 195 6.65 23.71 -26.87
CA SER A 195 6.80 22.81 -25.71
C SER A 195 5.99 21.51 -25.89
N ASP A 196 6.61 20.42 -26.35
CA ASP A 196 5.98 19.09 -26.46
C ASP A 196 7.00 17.92 -26.36
N ALA A 197 7.90 17.96 -25.37
CA ALA A 197 8.95 16.93 -25.21
C ALA A 197 9.58 16.81 -23.79
N ILE A 198 8.80 16.78 -22.70
CA ILE A 198 9.36 16.76 -21.32
C ILE A 198 8.75 15.66 -20.42
N ASP A 199 8.84 14.38 -20.81
CA ASP A 199 8.43 13.26 -19.94
C ASP A 199 9.30 11.98 -20.05
N LYS A 200 10.60 12.13 -20.35
CA LYS A 200 11.57 11.01 -20.36
C LYS A 200 12.86 11.24 -19.55
N ASP A 201 13.04 12.43 -18.99
CA ASP A 201 14.34 12.88 -18.45
C ASP A 201 14.46 12.79 -16.90
N SER A 202 13.38 12.40 -16.20
CA SER A 202 13.37 12.21 -14.74
C SER A 202 14.03 10.88 -14.32
N LYS A 203 13.52 9.75 -14.83
CA LYS A 203 14.11 8.40 -14.62
C LYS A 203 15.60 8.37 -15.00
N HIS A 204 15.96 9.11 -16.05
CA HIS A 204 17.35 9.20 -16.53
C HIS A 204 18.30 9.91 -15.55
N LYS A 205 17.80 10.71 -14.61
CA LYS A 205 18.62 11.44 -13.62
C LYS A 205 18.88 10.60 -12.35
N GLN A 206 17.91 9.82 -11.87
CA GLN A 206 18.16 8.85 -10.80
C GLN A 206 19.10 7.72 -11.25
N SER A 207 18.95 7.20 -12.49
CA SER A 207 19.88 6.18 -13.00
C SER A 207 21.31 6.72 -13.17
N ARG A 208 21.47 7.98 -13.60
CA ARG A 208 22.78 8.67 -13.63
C ARG A 208 23.43 8.83 -12.25
N LEU A 209 22.66 9.04 -11.18
CA LEU A 209 23.22 9.12 -9.81
C LEU A 209 23.71 7.75 -9.32
N LYS A 210 22.92 6.69 -9.48
CA LYS A 210 23.33 5.32 -9.14
C LYS A 210 24.54 4.86 -9.98
N LYS A 211 24.59 5.23 -11.27
CA LYS A 211 25.74 4.96 -12.16
C LYS A 211 27.03 5.63 -11.65
N LYS A 212 26.96 6.89 -11.20
CA LYS A 212 28.10 7.59 -10.59
C LYS A 212 28.58 6.94 -9.29
N GLN A 213 27.69 6.45 -8.43
CA GLN A 213 28.11 5.72 -7.22
C GLN A 213 28.85 4.42 -7.56
N ILE A 214 28.41 3.69 -8.60
CA ILE A 214 29.10 2.50 -9.11
C ILE A 214 30.49 2.86 -9.69
N GLU A 215 30.66 4.04 -10.29
CA GLU A 215 31.94 4.52 -10.80
C GLU A 215 32.96 4.79 -9.68
N LEU A 216 32.52 5.23 -8.48
CA LEU A 216 33.40 5.51 -7.32
C LEU A 216 34.09 4.28 -6.71
N VAL A 217 33.55 3.07 -6.90
CA VAL A 217 34.17 1.84 -6.35
C VAL A 217 35.43 1.47 -7.15
N SER A 218 36.54 1.18 -6.46
CA SER A 218 37.82 0.88 -7.11
C SER A 218 37.77 -0.37 -8.01
N THR A 219 38.53 -0.34 -9.10
CA THR A 219 38.65 -1.46 -10.06
C THR A 219 39.13 -2.74 -9.39
N ASP A 220 40.07 -2.62 -8.44
CA ASP A 220 40.60 -3.78 -7.71
C ASP A 220 39.53 -4.45 -6.85
N PHE A 221 38.69 -3.67 -6.15
CA PHE A 221 37.55 -4.22 -5.41
C PHE A 221 36.54 -4.88 -6.35
N LYS A 222 36.23 -4.27 -7.51
CA LYS A 222 35.35 -4.86 -8.52
C LYS A 222 35.86 -6.23 -9.00
N ILE A 223 37.15 -6.33 -9.31
CA ILE A 223 37.80 -7.57 -9.75
C ILE A 223 37.86 -8.61 -8.61
N GLN A 224 38.20 -8.19 -7.39
CA GLN A 224 38.26 -9.07 -6.22
C GLN A 224 36.86 -9.63 -5.90
N ALA A 225 35.85 -8.77 -5.81
CA ALA A 225 34.46 -9.14 -5.60
C ALA A 225 33.99 -10.19 -6.62
N MET A 226 34.17 -9.92 -7.92
CA MET A 226 33.81 -10.88 -8.97
C MET A 226 34.51 -12.23 -8.82
N LYS A 227 35.82 -12.26 -8.53
CA LYS A 227 36.57 -13.50 -8.30
C LYS A 227 36.00 -14.27 -7.11
N THR A 228 35.81 -13.60 -5.96
CA THR A 228 35.25 -14.21 -4.75
C THR A 228 33.86 -14.81 -4.99
N ILE A 229 32.98 -14.15 -5.74
CA ILE A 229 31.65 -14.68 -6.07
C ILE A 229 31.77 -15.89 -7.02
N LEU A 230 32.59 -15.80 -8.08
CA LEU A 230 32.80 -16.89 -9.03
C LEU A 230 33.37 -18.14 -8.36
N ASP A 231 34.30 -17.98 -7.43
CA ASP A 231 34.93 -19.10 -6.73
C ASP A 231 33.98 -19.67 -5.66
N PHE A 232 33.19 -18.83 -4.97
CA PHE A 232 32.10 -19.30 -4.11
C PHE A 232 31.01 -20.07 -4.87
N ILE A 233 30.63 -19.63 -6.07
CA ILE A 233 29.65 -20.33 -6.92
C ILE A 233 30.16 -21.74 -7.27
N LYS A 234 31.42 -21.85 -7.71
CA LYS A 234 32.08 -23.12 -8.07
C LYS A 234 32.29 -24.07 -6.89
N ASP A 235 32.60 -23.54 -5.70
CA ASP A 235 32.90 -24.34 -4.51
C ASP A 235 31.61 -24.97 -3.94
N ASP A 236 31.25 -26.14 -4.44
CA ASP A 236 30.11 -26.95 -4.02
C ASP A 236 30.02 -27.18 -2.50
N SER A 237 31.12 -27.02 -1.73
CA SER A 237 31.15 -27.23 -0.28
C SER A 237 30.63 -26.04 0.55
N ARG A 238 30.61 -24.82 -0.01
CA ARG A 238 30.20 -23.61 0.70
C ARG A 238 28.75 -23.25 0.41
N SER A 239 27.91 -23.24 1.44
CA SER A 239 26.53 -22.70 1.37
C SER A 239 26.47 -21.18 1.55
N LEU A 240 27.49 -20.56 2.14
CA LEU A 240 27.49 -19.15 2.55
C LEU A 240 28.77 -18.42 2.14
N LEU A 241 28.62 -17.20 1.64
CA LEU A 241 29.69 -16.21 1.45
C LEU A 241 29.29 -14.92 2.18
N GLN A 242 29.96 -14.63 3.29
CA GLN A 242 29.83 -13.37 4.01
C GLN A 242 30.99 -12.44 3.64
N TYR A 243 30.70 -11.17 3.36
CA TYR A 243 31.73 -10.15 3.19
C TYR A 243 32.16 -9.57 4.56
N PRO A 244 33.43 -9.12 4.70
CA PRO A 244 33.82 -8.30 5.85
C PRO A 244 33.07 -6.96 5.84
N ASP A 245 33.22 -6.14 6.88
CA ASP A 245 32.68 -4.77 6.89
C ASP A 245 33.08 -4.00 5.60
N LEU A 246 32.09 -3.37 4.98
CA LEU A 246 32.18 -2.70 3.68
C LEU A 246 31.86 -1.22 3.84
N SER A 247 32.46 -0.37 3.01
CA SER A 247 31.87 0.96 2.81
C SER A 247 30.49 0.83 2.14
N GLU A 248 29.58 1.75 2.49
CA GLU A 248 28.22 1.83 1.92
C GLU A 248 28.22 1.76 0.37
N VAL A 249 29.20 2.39 -0.27
CA VAL A 249 29.39 2.38 -1.73
C VAL A 249 29.79 0.99 -2.26
N GLN A 250 30.65 0.25 -1.55
CA GLN A 250 31.02 -1.13 -1.88
C GLN A 250 29.85 -2.10 -1.67
N ALA A 251 29.10 -1.93 -0.58
CA ALA A 251 27.90 -2.72 -0.30
C ALA A 251 26.82 -2.48 -1.36
N ASN A 252 26.50 -1.23 -1.68
CA ASN A 252 25.52 -0.89 -2.71
C ASN A 252 25.97 -1.30 -4.13
N PHE A 253 27.27 -1.33 -4.42
CA PHE A 253 27.80 -1.97 -5.63
C PHE A 253 27.57 -3.49 -5.66
N LEU A 254 27.94 -4.22 -4.60
CA LEU A 254 27.76 -5.68 -4.51
C LEU A 254 26.29 -6.08 -4.58
N TYR A 255 25.42 -5.36 -3.88
CA TYR A 255 23.98 -5.57 -3.92
C TYR A 255 23.44 -5.36 -5.34
N THR A 256 23.77 -4.23 -6.00
CA THR A 256 23.34 -3.96 -7.38
C THR A 256 23.85 -5.03 -8.35
N LEU A 257 25.13 -5.42 -8.22
CA LEU A 257 25.76 -6.45 -9.05
C LEU A 257 25.02 -7.80 -8.96
N LEU A 258 24.63 -8.19 -7.75
CA LEU A 258 23.94 -9.46 -7.52
C LEU A 258 22.45 -9.37 -7.87
N SER A 259 21.74 -8.27 -7.56
CA SER A 259 20.32 -8.09 -7.91
C SER A 259 20.06 -8.01 -9.43
N CYS A 260 21.07 -7.64 -10.24
CA CYS A 260 20.97 -7.73 -11.70
C CYS A 260 20.75 -9.16 -12.23
N TYR A 261 20.99 -10.20 -11.42
CA TYR A 261 20.66 -11.58 -11.79
C TYR A 261 19.14 -11.86 -11.78
N ASP A 262 18.42 -11.37 -10.76
CA ASP A 262 16.98 -11.67 -10.58
C ASP A 262 16.07 -10.87 -11.54
N LYS A 263 16.53 -9.72 -12.03
CA LYS A 263 15.76 -8.82 -12.92
C LYS A 263 16.60 -8.36 -14.12
N PRO A 264 16.85 -9.23 -15.12
CA PRO A 264 17.79 -8.97 -16.21
C PRO A 264 17.28 -8.01 -17.31
N GLU A 265 16.03 -7.54 -17.25
CA GLU A 265 15.39 -6.78 -18.34
C GLU A 265 15.48 -5.25 -18.20
N ASP A 266 15.61 -4.71 -16.99
CA ASP A 266 15.39 -3.28 -16.75
C ASP A 266 16.68 -2.44 -16.87
N GLY A 267 17.04 -2.13 -18.12
CA GLY A 267 17.81 -0.92 -18.48
C GLY A 267 19.28 -0.83 -18.07
N ALA A 268 19.83 -1.81 -17.35
CA ALA A 268 21.25 -1.84 -17.01
C ALA A 268 22.12 -1.99 -18.28
N GLU A 269 22.88 -0.95 -18.63
CA GLU A 269 23.98 -1.06 -19.60
C GLU A 269 24.88 -2.24 -19.20
N LYS A 270 24.95 -3.26 -20.05
CA LYS A 270 25.77 -4.46 -19.81
C LYS A 270 27.25 -4.11 -19.88
N SER A 271 27.78 -3.58 -18.77
CA SER A 271 29.21 -3.45 -18.56
C SER A 271 29.85 -4.81 -18.78
N LEU A 272 30.72 -4.90 -19.79
CA LEU A 272 31.27 -6.17 -20.30
C LEU A 272 32.00 -6.98 -19.24
N LEU A 273 32.46 -6.32 -18.17
CA LEU A 273 33.04 -6.93 -16.98
C LEU A 273 32.06 -7.87 -16.26
N LEU A 274 30.76 -7.58 -16.27
CA LEU A 274 29.77 -8.28 -15.45
C LEU A 274 29.16 -9.51 -16.15
N THR A 275 29.21 -9.56 -17.48
CA THR A 275 28.64 -10.65 -18.29
C THR A 275 29.07 -12.05 -17.83
N PRO A 276 30.37 -12.34 -17.56
CA PRO A 276 30.79 -13.68 -17.14
C PRO A 276 30.23 -14.11 -15.78
N LEU A 277 29.97 -13.15 -14.87
CA LEU A 277 29.36 -13.44 -13.57
C LEU A 277 27.85 -13.71 -13.70
N VAL A 278 27.14 -12.94 -14.53
CA VAL A 278 25.71 -13.16 -14.79
C VAL A 278 25.48 -14.50 -15.49
N GLU A 279 26.35 -14.87 -16.43
CA GLU A 279 26.31 -16.19 -17.09
C GLU A 279 26.63 -17.33 -16.11
N ALA A 280 27.64 -17.18 -15.25
CA ALA A 280 27.94 -18.17 -14.21
C ALA A 280 26.77 -18.35 -13.23
N LEU A 281 26.19 -17.27 -12.72
CA LEU A 281 25.00 -17.32 -11.86
C LEU A 281 23.83 -18.03 -12.56
N LYS A 282 23.57 -17.73 -13.84
CA LYS A 282 22.50 -18.36 -14.64
C LYS A 282 22.73 -19.85 -14.92
N ILE A 283 23.98 -20.30 -15.07
CA ILE A 283 24.31 -21.71 -15.22
C ILE A 283 24.14 -22.44 -13.88
N TYR A 284 24.73 -21.92 -12.81
CA TYR A 284 24.70 -22.58 -11.50
C TYR A 284 23.32 -22.50 -10.83
N SER A 285 22.46 -21.54 -11.20
CA SER A 285 21.09 -21.47 -10.68
C SER A 285 20.16 -22.56 -11.23
N LEU A 286 20.62 -23.39 -12.17
CA LEU A 286 19.94 -24.66 -12.51
C LEU A 286 20.04 -25.68 -11.36
N LYS A 287 21.15 -25.63 -10.60
CA LYS A 287 21.45 -26.52 -9.47
C LYS A 287 21.16 -25.87 -8.10
N TYR A 288 21.32 -24.55 -7.99
CA TYR A 288 21.20 -23.81 -6.74
C TYR A 288 20.10 -22.73 -6.78
N GLN A 289 19.53 -22.39 -5.63
CA GLN A 289 18.88 -21.11 -5.40
C GLN A 289 19.88 -20.22 -4.68
N PHE A 290 20.10 -19.02 -5.21
CA PHE A 290 20.89 -17.97 -4.55
C PHE A 290 19.96 -17.01 -3.79
N ARG A 291 20.43 -16.45 -2.68
CA ARG A 291 19.76 -15.35 -1.95
C ARG A 291 20.78 -14.32 -1.49
N ILE A 292 20.41 -13.04 -1.57
CA ILE A 292 21.24 -11.90 -1.18
C ILE A 292 20.64 -11.33 0.10
N ASN A 293 21.29 -11.58 1.23
CA ASN A 293 20.85 -11.10 2.53
C ASN A 293 21.68 -9.85 2.89
N LYS A 294 21.03 -8.70 3.04
CA LYS A 294 21.56 -7.53 3.74
C LYS A 294 21.15 -7.62 5.21
N ASP A 295 22.03 -7.27 6.14
CA ASP A 295 21.60 -7.05 7.52
C ASP A 295 20.80 -5.74 7.60
N THR A 296 19.52 -5.83 7.97
CA THR A 296 18.63 -4.66 8.12
C THR A 296 18.66 -4.04 9.51
N ASN A 297 19.46 -4.59 10.43
CA ASN A 297 19.69 -4.03 11.77
C ASN A 297 20.90 -3.08 11.79
N ASP A 298 21.72 -3.11 10.74
CA ASP A 298 22.79 -2.15 10.45
C ASP A 298 22.22 -0.99 9.63
N GLU A 299 22.21 0.22 10.20
CA GLU A 299 21.67 1.43 9.57
C GLU A 299 22.33 1.73 8.21
N ASP A 300 23.60 1.35 8.03
CA ASP A 300 24.37 1.55 6.80
C ASP A 300 24.30 0.35 5.82
N CYS A 301 23.66 -0.77 6.20
CA CYS A 301 23.53 -2.00 5.40
C CYS A 301 24.85 -2.53 4.80
N ARG A 302 25.95 -2.43 5.55
CA ARG A 302 27.32 -2.78 5.13
C ARG A 302 27.52 -4.28 5.00
N PHE A 303 26.89 -5.06 5.87
CA PHE A 303 27.01 -6.50 5.90
C PHE A 303 26.16 -7.16 4.80
N ILE A 304 26.85 -7.69 3.78
CA ILE A 304 26.24 -8.46 2.69
C ILE A 304 26.67 -9.92 2.79
N THR A 305 25.66 -10.79 2.72
CA THR A 305 25.83 -12.24 2.70
C THR A 305 25.13 -12.84 1.47
N LEU A 306 25.86 -13.62 0.68
CA LEU A 306 25.34 -14.41 -0.43
C LEU A 306 25.19 -15.87 0.02
N GLU A 307 23.96 -16.35 0.02
CA GLU A 307 23.59 -17.72 0.38
C GLU A 307 23.34 -18.53 -0.89
N LYS A 308 23.71 -19.83 -0.91
CA LYS A 308 23.33 -20.78 -1.96
C LYS A 308 22.79 -22.09 -1.36
N THR A 309 21.59 -22.48 -1.77
CA THR A 309 20.89 -23.70 -1.33
C THR A 309 20.60 -24.62 -2.52
N LEU A 310 20.65 -25.94 -2.33
CA LEU A 310 20.52 -26.90 -3.43
C LEU A 310 19.05 -27.08 -3.86
N LYS A 311 18.73 -26.80 -5.12
CA LYS A 311 17.39 -27.05 -5.66
C LYS A 311 17.08 -28.54 -5.67
N GLY A 312 15.86 -28.91 -5.32
CA GLY A 312 15.40 -30.30 -5.27
C GLY A 312 15.69 -31.05 -3.96
N LYS A 313 16.45 -30.48 -3.01
CA LYS A 313 16.46 -30.98 -1.61
C LYS A 313 15.37 -30.30 -0.78
N SER A 314 14.11 -30.51 -1.18
CA SER A 314 12.97 -30.35 -0.28
C SER A 314 13.05 -31.45 0.77
N SER A 315 13.67 -31.15 1.92
CA SER A 315 13.86 -32.09 3.01
C SER A 315 12.55 -32.32 3.77
N GLU A 316 11.75 -33.26 3.27
CA GLU A 316 10.83 -33.98 4.15
C GLU A 316 11.65 -34.70 5.23
N ASN A 317 11.22 -34.55 6.49
CA ASN A 317 11.83 -35.04 7.74
C ASN A 317 12.96 -34.17 8.35
N ASN A 318 12.57 -33.52 9.46
CA ASN A 318 13.35 -33.28 10.69
C ASN A 318 14.59 -32.35 10.65
N PHE A 319 14.44 -31.15 11.24
CA PHE A 319 14.84 -31.02 12.66
C PHE A 319 14.11 -29.87 13.37
N ASN A 320 13.51 -30.16 14.54
CA ASN A 320 13.28 -29.16 15.58
C ASN A 320 14.48 -29.23 16.53
N ASP A 321 15.23 -28.14 16.76
CA ASP A 321 15.21 -27.43 18.05
C ASP A 321 16.04 -26.13 18.02
N SER A 322 15.75 -25.23 18.95
CA SER A 322 16.63 -24.23 19.55
C SER A 322 17.50 -23.34 18.65
N LEU A 323 16.86 -22.40 17.96
CA LEU A 323 17.11 -20.97 18.21
C LEU A 323 15.89 -20.16 17.77
N LYS A 324 15.47 -19.18 18.59
CA LYS A 324 14.21 -18.44 18.39
C LYS A 324 14.33 -17.41 17.25
N SER A 325 14.00 -17.83 16.04
CA SER A 325 13.47 -16.90 15.04
C SER A 325 12.13 -16.32 15.52
N PRO A 326 11.81 -15.05 15.21
CA PRO A 326 10.45 -14.57 15.34
C PRO A 326 9.54 -15.35 14.40
N SER A 327 8.29 -15.57 14.81
CA SER A 327 7.26 -16.18 13.96
C SER A 327 7.17 -15.46 12.60
N PRO A 328 6.86 -16.16 11.49
CA PRO A 328 6.59 -15.48 10.23
C PRO A 328 5.47 -14.46 10.46
N SER A 329 5.77 -13.18 10.26
CA SER A 329 4.81 -12.11 10.45
C SER A 329 3.61 -12.36 9.55
N ILE A 330 2.41 -12.15 10.11
CA ILE A 330 1.17 -12.16 9.33
C ILE A 330 1.38 -11.22 8.14
N MET A 331 1.18 -11.75 6.93
CA MET A 331 1.45 -11.03 5.69
C MET A 331 0.61 -9.74 5.68
N ASP A 332 1.29 -8.60 5.78
CA ASP A 332 0.63 -7.34 6.16
C ASP A 332 -0.40 -6.93 5.09
N TYR A 333 -1.66 -6.76 5.49
CA TYR A 333 -2.80 -6.58 4.57
C TYR A 333 -2.85 -5.21 3.87
N GLN A 334 -1.81 -4.38 4.07
CA GLN A 334 -1.72 -2.99 3.63
C GLN A 334 -1.62 -2.84 2.10
N ASP A 335 -1.15 -3.90 1.42
CA ASP A 335 -0.93 -4.03 -0.04
C ASP A 335 -2.23 -4.07 -0.89
N LEU A 336 -3.36 -3.60 -0.33
CA LEU A 336 -4.70 -3.50 -0.92
C LEU A 336 -5.20 -2.05 -1.06
N ASP A 337 -4.70 -1.10 -0.26
CA ASP A 337 -5.20 0.29 -0.26
C ASP A 337 -4.51 1.21 -1.29
N ASP A 338 -3.33 0.84 -1.78
CA ASP A 338 -2.61 1.54 -2.86
C ASP A 338 -3.46 1.75 -4.13
N TRP A 339 -4.40 0.82 -4.37
CA TRP A 339 -5.34 0.87 -5.49
C TRP A 339 -6.46 1.92 -5.34
N ASN A 340 -6.44 2.77 -4.31
CA ASN A 340 -7.37 3.92 -4.24
C ASN A 340 -7.09 4.98 -5.33
N THR A 341 -5.82 5.17 -5.72
CA THR A 341 -5.36 6.36 -6.46
C THR A 341 -5.58 6.29 -7.98
N ASP A 342 -5.44 5.10 -8.57
CA ASP A 342 -5.61 4.87 -10.03
C ASP A 342 -7.05 5.17 -10.50
N VAL A 343 -8.04 4.78 -9.70
CA VAL A 343 -9.48 4.79 -10.06
C VAL A 343 -10.12 6.18 -9.91
N GLU A 344 -9.48 7.08 -9.16
CA GLU A 344 -9.97 8.46 -8.96
C GLU A 344 -9.50 9.44 -10.05
N ASN A 345 -8.47 9.08 -10.83
CA ASN A 345 -7.97 9.88 -11.95
C ASN A 345 -8.44 9.37 -13.33
N SER A 346 -9.09 8.20 -13.40
CA SER A 346 -9.81 7.79 -14.60
C SER A 346 -11.14 8.54 -14.68
N ASP A 347 -11.13 9.66 -15.39
CA ASP A 347 -12.34 10.41 -15.74
C ASP A 347 -13.15 9.56 -16.75
N ALA A 348 -13.97 8.66 -16.19
CA ALA A 348 -14.71 7.65 -16.95
C ALA A 348 -15.91 8.31 -17.65
N THR A 349 -15.62 8.99 -18.76
CA THR A 349 -16.62 9.51 -19.70
C THR A 349 -17.64 8.42 -20.00
N ASP A 350 -18.93 8.73 -19.77
CA ASP A 350 -20.05 7.77 -19.78
C ASP A 350 -20.31 7.22 -21.19
N HIS A 351 -19.44 6.29 -21.63
CA HIS A 351 -19.60 5.51 -22.85
C HIS A 351 -20.74 4.52 -22.67
N ARG A 352 -21.96 5.04 -22.76
CA ARG A 352 -23.21 4.29 -22.76
C ARG A 352 -23.18 3.22 -23.84
N SER A 353 -22.97 1.98 -23.41
CA SER A 353 -23.26 0.80 -24.22
C SER A 353 -24.76 0.53 -24.12
N ASP A 354 -25.47 0.78 -25.23
CA ASP A 354 -26.92 0.62 -25.29
C ASP A 354 -27.35 -0.81 -24.91
N GLY A 355 -28.29 -0.92 -23.95
CA GLY A 355 -28.91 -2.18 -23.56
C GLY A 355 -28.61 -2.69 -22.14
N VAL A 356 -27.73 -2.04 -21.37
CA VAL A 356 -27.60 -2.34 -19.93
C VAL A 356 -28.78 -1.70 -19.17
N PRO A 357 -29.61 -2.47 -18.43
CA PRO A 357 -30.73 -1.90 -17.68
C PRO A 357 -30.25 -1.02 -16.53
N ASP A 358 -30.88 0.15 -16.37
CA ASP A 358 -30.52 1.16 -15.37
C ASP A 358 -30.87 0.73 -13.94
N PHE A 359 -29.94 0.04 -13.30
CA PHE A 359 -29.94 -0.17 -11.86
C PHE A 359 -29.47 1.10 -11.15
N GLY A 360 -30.32 2.13 -11.09
CA GLY A 360 -30.04 3.51 -10.63
C GLY A 360 -29.59 3.72 -9.18
N GLY A 361 -29.04 2.70 -8.51
CA GLY A 361 -28.31 2.85 -7.25
C GLY A 361 -26.84 3.19 -7.51
N LYS A 362 -26.38 4.37 -7.06
CA LYS A 362 -24.97 4.79 -7.16
C LYS A 362 -24.04 3.73 -6.55
N LEU A 363 -23.19 3.11 -7.38
CA LEU A 363 -22.18 2.16 -6.93
C LEU A 363 -21.22 2.80 -5.91
N ASN A 364 -20.99 2.10 -4.79
CA ASN A 364 -20.00 2.52 -3.80
C ASN A 364 -18.57 2.33 -4.32
N LYS A 365 -17.58 2.94 -3.66
CA LYS A 365 -16.17 2.93 -4.11
C LYS A 365 -15.65 1.52 -4.38
N ASN A 366 -15.95 0.58 -3.48
CA ASN A 366 -15.49 -0.82 -3.56
C ASN A 366 -16.18 -1.60 -4.69
N GLN A 367 -17.44 -1.29 -5.01
CA GLN A 367 -18.17 -1.87 -6.13
C GLN A 367 -17.64 -1.38 -7.49
N ARG A 368 -17.30 -0.08 -7.61
CA ARG A 368 -16.65 0.47 -8.82
C ARG A 368 -15.27 -0.13 -9.02
N LYS A 369 -14.46 -0.16 -7.95
CA LYS A 369 -13.18 -0.86 -7.88
C LYS A 369 -13.31 -2.30 -8.39
N LEU A 370 -14.17 -3.12 -7.77
CA LEU A 370 -14.36 -4.53 -8.16
C LEU A 370 -14.75 -4.67 -9.63
N ARG A 371 -15.68 -3.84 -10.13
CA ARG A 371 -16.09 -3.86 -11.54
C ARG A 371 -14.92 -3.54 -12.47
N TYR A 372 -14.14 -2.50 -12.21
CA TYR A 372 -12.93 -2.19 -12.98
C TYR A 372 -11.94 -3.37 -12.99
N LEU A 373 -11.74 -4.04 -11.85
CA LEU A 373 -10.85 -5.20 -11.76
C LEU A 373 -11.39 -6.42 -12.53
N PHE A 374 -12.71 -6.56 -12.68
CA PHE A 374 -13.28 -7.48 -13.66
C PHE A 374 -12.98 -7.02 -15.09
N ASP A 375 -13.31 -5.78 -15.43
CA ASP A 375 -13.23 -5.27 -16.81
C ASP A 375 -11.78 -5.28 -17.37
N GLN A 376 -10.75 -5.30 -16.50
CA GLN A 376 -9.32 -5.43 -16.87
C GLN A 376 -8.79 -6.88 -17.02
N VAL A 377 -9.59 -7.92 -16.82
CA VAL A 377 -9.14 -9.33 -16.85
C VAL A 377 -10.00 -10.15 -17.82
N THR A 378 -9.42 -11.13 -18.52
CA THR A 378 -10.18 -11.93 -19.49
C THR A 378 -11.19 -12.86 -18.81
N THR A 379 -12.32 -13.12 -19.48
CA THR A 379 -13.32 -14.11 -19.07
C THR A 379 -12.70 -15.48 -18.82
N ASP A 380 -11.87 -15.95 -19.74
CA ASP A 380 -11.25 -17.27 -19.66
C ASP A 380 -10.32 -17.40 -18.45
N PHE A 381 -9.57 -16.34 -18.12
CA PHE A 381 -8.75 -16.30 -16.90
C PHE A 381 -9.64 -16.35 -15.64
N LYS A 382 -10.69 -15.52 -15.56
CA LYS A 382 -11.63 -15.51 -14.42
C LYS A 382 -12.22 -16.90 -14.18
N MET A 383 -12.73 -17.53 -15.25
CA MET A 383 -13.32 -18.87 -15.20
C MET A 383 -12.29 -19.93 -14.80
N THR A 384 -11.08 -19.89 -15.38
CA THR A 384 -9.99 -20.82 -15.07
C THR A 384 -9.53 -20.69 -13.61
N VAL A 385 -9.41 -19.46 -13.10
CA VAL A 385 -9.06 -19.19 -11.70
C VAL A 385 -10.15 -19.68 -10.76
N LEU A 386 -11.40 -19.29 -10.98
CA LEU A 386 -12.52 -19.68 -10.12
C LEU A 386 -12.71 -21.20 -10.07
N GLN A 387 -12.54 -21.89 -11.20
CA GLN A 387 -12.57 -23.34 -11.25
C GLN A 387 -11.38 -23.97 -10.54
N LYS A 388 -10.13 -23.52 -10.78
CA LYS A 388 -8.94 -24.03 -10.06
C LYS A 388 -9.01 -23.80 -8.55
N SER A 389 -9.57 -22.67 -8.10
CA SER A 389 -9.78 -22.40 -6.68
C SER A 389 -10.85 -23.33 -6.09
N LEU A 390 -11.93 -23.62 -6.82
CA LEU A 390 -12.91 -24.63 -6.44
C LEU A 390 -12.29 -26.04 -6.34
N ASP A 391 -11.62 -26.48 -7.40
CA ASP A 391 -10.96 -27.79 -7.47
C ASP A 391 -9.95 -27.97 -6.33
N TYR A 392 -9.26 -26.88 -5.94
CA TYR A 392 -8.30 -26.88 -4.84
C TYR A 392 -8.95 -27.02 -3.45
N ILE A 393 -10.08 -26.34 -3.21
CA ILE A 393 -10.77 -26.40 -1.91
C ILE A 393 -11.57 -27.71 -1.76
N GLU A 394 -12.04 -28.30 -2.86
CA GLU A 394 -12.72 -29.61 -2.85
C GLU A 394 -11.75 -30.80 -2.81
N ASP A 395 -10.52 -30.66 -3.31
CA ASP A 395 -9.48 -31.69 -3.28
C ASP A 395 -8.60 -31.60 -2.02
N ASN A 396 -9.10 -32.20 -0.93
CA ASN A 396 -8.40 -32.34 0.35
C ASN A 396 -6.99 -32.99 0.28
N SER A 397 -6.56 -33.53 -0.87
CA SER A 397 -5.20 -34.06 -1.05
C SER A 397 -4.16 -32.99 -1.44
N ARG A 398 -4.58 -31.77 -1.81
CA ARG A 398 -3.68 -30.70 -2.28
C ARG A 398 -3.29 -29.74 -1.17
N SER A 399 -1.99 -29.48 -1.05
CA SER A 399 -1.43 -28.50 -0.12
C SER A 399 -1.25 -27.08 -0.70
N SER A 400 -1.36 -26.93 -2.03
CA SER A 400 -1.34 -25.61 -2.70
C SER A 400 -1.94 -25.66 -4.11
N VAL A 401 -2.27 -24.48 -4.65
CA VAL A 401 -2.59 -24.26 -6.07
C VAL A 401 -1.65 -23.18 -6.62
N GLN A 402 -1.14 -23.39 -7.83
CA GLN A 402 -0.20 -22.47 -8.49
C GLN A 402 -0.79 -21.86 -9.76
N PHE A 403 -0.50 -20.56 -9.94
CA PHE A 403 -0.78 -19.79 -11.14
C PHE A 403 0.54 -19.20 -11.64
N LEU A 404 0.84 -19.40 -12.92
CA LEU A 404 2.13 -19.03 -13.53
C LEU A 404 1.92 -17.90 -14.54
N ASN A 405 2.96 -17.09 -14.76
CA ASN A 405 3.00 -16.02 -15.77
C ASN A 405 1.86 -14.98 -15.66
N LEU A 406 1.44 -14.67 -14.43
CA LEU A 406 0.38 -13.70 -14.15
C LEU A 406 0.77 -12.27 -14.56
N THR A 407 -0.15 -11.56 -15.19
CA THR A 407 -0.10 -10.09 -15.29
C THR A 407 -0.42 -9.42 -13.95
N ILE A 408 -0.19 -8.11 -13.86
CA ILE A 408 -0.51 -7.29 -12.68
C ILE A 408 -2.02 -7.31 -12.37
N HIS A 409 -2.88 -7.23 -13.39
CA HIS A 409 -4.34 -7.23 -13.21
C HIS A 409 -4.87 -8.59 -12.76
N GLU A 410 -4.35 -9.68 -13.32
CA GLU A 410 -4.66 -11.06 -12.91
C GLU A 410 -4.19 -11.36 -11.48
N SER A 411 -3.00 -10.86 -11.11
CA SER A 411 -2.47 -10.95 -9.73
C SER A 411 -3.34 -10.17 -8.73
N ARG A 412 -3.80 -8.96 -9.10
CA ARG A 412 -4.75 -8.16 -8.32
C ARG A 412 -6.11 -8.87 -8.20
N PHE A 413 -6.62 -9.49 -9.27
CA PHE A 413 -7.86 -10.27 -9.26
C PHE A 413 -7.78 -11.47 -8.30
N LEU A 414 -6.68 -12.23 -8.33
CA LEU A 414 -6.42 -13.33 -7.40
C LEU A 414 -6.39 -12.88 -5.93
N LYS A 415 -5.67 -11.79 -5.61
CA LYS A 415 -5.70 -11.19 -4.25
C LYS A 415 -7.12 -10.82 -3.81
N CYS A 416 -7.91 -10.26 -4.72
CA CYS A 416 -9.26 -9.82 -4.41
C CYS A 416 -10.26 -10.96 -4.18
N LEU A 417 -10.01 -12.22 -4.58
CA LEU A 417 -10.93 -13.35 -4.40
C LEU A 417 -11.48 -13.47 -2.97
N ASN A 418 -10.60 -13.33 -1.96
CA ASN A 418 -10.97 -13.41 -0.55
C ASN A 418 -11.83 -12.22 -0.06
N SER A 419 -11.84 -11.11 -0.81
CA SER A 419 -12.57 -9.88 -0.51
C SER A 419 -13.88 -9.74 -1.30
N PHE A 420 -14.28 -10.76 -2.07
CA PHE A 420 -15.48 -10.68 -2.89
C PHE A 420 -16.71 -10.37 -2.05
N PRO A 421 -17.49 -9.32 -2.39
CA PRO A 421 -18.63 -8.92 -1.58
C PRO A 421 -19.76 -9.95 -1.75
N LEU A 422 -19.84 -10.89 -0.81
CA LEU A 422 -20.79 -12.02 -0.73
C LEU A 422 -22.27 -11.59 -0.58
N SER A 423 -22.63 -10.35 -0.90
CA SER A 423 -24.02 -9.93 -1.00
C SER A 423 -24.61 -10.40 -2.33
N LYS A 424 -25.84 -10.95 -2.32
CA LYS A 424 -26.59 -11.24 -3.57
C LYS A 424 -26.78 -9.97 -4.43
N LYS A 425 -26.75 -8.79 -3.80
CA LYS A 425 -26.81 -7.48 -4.49
C LYS A 425 -25.51 -7.14 -5.24
N SER A 426 -24.42 -7.90 -5.10
CA SER A 426 -23.16 -7.62 -5.79
C SER A 426 -23.00 -8.39 -7.10
N TYR A 427 -23.79 -9.45 -7.34
CA TYR A 427 -23.59 -10.35 -8.48
C TYR A 427 -23.92 -9.74 -9.85
N PHE A 428 -24.55 -8.55 -9.90
CA PHE A 428 -24.73 -7.82 -11.16
C PHE A 428 -23.43 -7.13 -11.65
N LEU A 429 -22.40 -7.02 -10.80
CA LEU A 429 -21.07 -6.51 -11.13
C LEU A 429 -20.14 -7.59 -11.71
N ILE A 430 -20.67 -8.80 -11.91
CA ILE A 430 -19.93 -10.01 -12.23
C ILE A 430 -20.54 -10.61 -13.50
N GLU A 431 -19.69 -11.06 -14.42
CA GLU A 431 -20.15 -11.74 -15.63
C GLU A 431 -21.02 -12.96 -15.28
N LYS A 432 -22.16 -13.12 -15.96
CA LYS A 432 -23.17 -14.14 -15.66
C LYS A 432 -22.59 -15.57 -15.60
N GLN A 433 -21.55 -15.86 -16.40
CA GLN A 433 -20.83 -17.13 -16.42
C GLN A 433 -19.96 -17.41 -15.18
N CYS A 434 -19.43 -16.37 -14.53
CA CYS A 434 -18.64 -16.49 -13.28
C CYS A 434 -19.54 -16.70 -12.04
N VAL A 435 -20.79 -16.21 -12.08
CA VAL A 435 -21.71 -16.23 -10.92
C VAL A 435 -21.95 -17.64 -10.35
N PRO A 436 -22.16 -18.72 -11.14
CA PRO A 436 -22.29 -20.08 -10.61
C PRO A 436 -21.05 -20.57 -9.85
N LEU A 437 -19.84 -20.27 -10.35
CA LEU A 437 -18.60 -20.67 -9.71
C LEU A 437 -18.38 -19.90 -8.39
N ILE A 438 -18.61 -18.59 -8.38
CA ILE A 438 -18.52 -17.77 -7.15
C ILE A 438 -19.58 -18.19 -6.12
N MET A 439 -20.79 -18.52 -6.56
CA MET A 439 -21.84 -19.10 -5.70
C MET A 439 -21.50 -20.48 -5.17
N LYS A 440 -20.72 -21.29 -5.90
CA LYS A 440 -20.22 -22.58 -5.42
C LYS A 440 -19.07 -22.37 -4.42
N LEU A 441 -18.07 -21.56 -4.78
CA LEU A 441 -16.89 -21.24 -3.97
C LEU A 441 -17.30 -20.74 -2.58
N ARG A 442 -18.26 -19.82 -2.54
CA ARG A 442 -18.89 -19.32 -1.31
C ARG A 442 -19.41 -20.45 -0.40
N ARG A 443 -20.14 -21.44 -0.92
CA ARG A 443 -20.73 -22.54 -0.12
C ARG A 443 -19.69 -23.47 0.50
N VAL A 444 -18.45 -23.45 0.00
CA VAL A 444 -17.35 -24.25 0.57
C VAL A 444 -16.51 -23.41 1.55
N LEU A 445 -16.55 -22.07 1.43
CA LEU A 445 -15.88 -21.13 2.33
C LEU A 445 -16.74 -20.63 3.51
N GLU A 446 -18.07 -20.68 3.40
CA GLU A 446 -19.05 -20.43 4.47
C GLU A 446 -19.75 -21.77 4.85
N PRO A 447 -19.15 -22.60 5.73
CA PRO A 447 -19.77 -23.83 6.26
C PRO A 447 -20.83 -23.58 7.34
#